data_AF-A0A6A7KPR3-F1
#
_entry.id   AF-A0A6A7KPR3-F1
#
_cell.length_a   1.000
_cell.length_b   1.000
_cell.length_c   1.000
_cell.angle_alpha   90.00
_cell.angle_beta   90.00
_cell.angle_gamma   90.00
#
_symmetry.space_group_name_H-M   'P 1'
#
loop_
_entity.id
_entity.type
_entity.pdbx_description
1 polymer ?
#
loop_
_entity_poly.entity_id
_entity_poly.type
_entity_poly.pdbx_seq_one_letter_code
_entity_poly.pdbx_strand_id
1 'polypeptide(L)'
;MMRISLRFIGALPTSAIALAIGLALPVQASEAAGEQPSAEKDLNGFMRFAIEQLCIPAVGGPVGLTQRLGAILVDGVRPIQIGDNTVGWRANYRLRSGDELRARQQGLDEKVQTVTMDYYKKTGESGDLLPLMTVVANSECKVANGRRIRYDKEEQQERLLIYGPDLEVMAHSEPLNPPVPAGRDARGVTVALFDAGINYTLPGFAAHLARAPNGQSLGYDFWDMDSRPFDSNPSRSPFYPLRHGTQVASLLLKEAPHIRLLPYRYPRPDMSRMEEMVRAADFNRAVVVTMPMGSNTREDWNAFLQAVSTRQHMLFIISAGNDGRDIDAQPVYPAIFDLENFLVVTSSTAAGRLAPGSNWGKNTVDIMVPAENVEVTTFYGDTGRASGSSYAVARVAALAARLLREHPRWKAPELKEAILKRARPAPSEAQNVVKHGWIPDPAADE
;
A
#
# COMPACT_ATOMS: atom_id res chain seq x y z
N MET A 1 31.72 -49.97 -84.61
CA MET A 1 32.51 -49.83 -83.37
C MET A 1 31.55 -50.02 -82.21
N MET A 2 31.40 -51.24 -81.67
CA MET A 2 32.17 -51.78 -80.53
C MET A 2 31.73 -51.09 -79.21
N ARG A 3 31.21 -51.72 -78.15
CA ARG A 3 30.92 -53.11 -77.77
C ARG A 3 30.06 -53.07 -76.47
N ILE A 4 29.06 -53.97 -76.40
CA ILE A 4 28.77 -54.93 -75.31
C ILE A 4 28.12 -54.46 -73.97
N SER A 5 26.92 -55.00 -73.78
CA SER A 5 26.18 -55.29 -72.55
C SER A 5 26.77 -56.49 -71.80
N LEU A 6 26.74 -56.53 -70.46
CA LEU A 6 26.48 -57.75 -69.66
C LEU A 6 26.42 -57.47 -68.14
N ARG A 7 25.29 -57.88 -67.54
CA ARG A 7 25.12 -58.17 -66.10
C ARG A 7 25.79 -59.51 -65.76
N PHE A 8 26.36 -59.69 -64.57
CA PHE A 8 26.44 -60.98 -63.81
C PHE A 8 26.91 -60.68 -62.36
N ILE A 9 26.08 -61.00 -61.33
CA ILE A 9 26.22 -62.02 -60.27
C ILE A 9 27.31 -61.82 -59.19
N GLY A 10 26.88 -61.68 -57.92
CA GLY A 10 27.20 -62.66 -56.85
C GLY A 10 28.34 -62.43 -55.84
N ALA A 11 27.94 -62.48 -54.55
CA ALA A 11 28.63 -63.06 -53.37
C ALA A 11 29.63 -62.24 -52.50
N LEU A 12 29.36 -62.35 -51.19
CA LEU A 12 29.97 -61.87 -49.92
C LEU A 12 31.32 -62.58 -49.55
N PRO A 13 31.92 -62.42 -48.34
CA PRO A 13 32.25 -61.25 -47.49
C PRO A 13 33.69 -61.33 -46.86
N THR A 14 34.07 -60.34 -46.03
CA THR A 14 34.67 -60.44 -44.66
C THR A 14 35.70 -59.34 -44.37
N SER A 15 35.46 -58.54 -43.33
CA SER A 15 36.41 -58.24 -42.24
C SER A 15 35.77 -57.30 -41.21
N ALA A 16 36.07 -57.58 -39.95
CA ALA A 16 35.39 -57.15 -38.74
C ALA A 16 35.68 -55.70 -38.32
N ILE A 17 34.67 -55.02 -37.75
CA ILE A 17 34.84 -53.89 -36.83
C ILE A 17 34.00 -54.20 -35.59
N ALA A 18 34.68 -54.36 -34.44
CA ALA A 18 34.05 -54.50 -33.14
C ALA A 18 33.60 -53.12 -32.64
N LEU A 19 32.29 -52.97 -32.40
CA LEU A 19 31.71 -51.80 -31.74
C LEU A 19 31.33 -52.20 -30.32
N ALA A 20 32.03 -51.63 -29.33
CA ALA A 20 31.74 -51.85 -27.92
C ALA A 20 30.44 -51.11 -27.55
N ILE A 21 29.43 -51.88 -27.13
CA ILE A 21 28.18 -51.36 -26.57
C ILE A 21 28.45 -50.97 -25.12
N GLY A 22 28.61 -49.67 -24.86
CA GLY A 22 28.54 -49.10 -23.51
C GLY A 22 27.08 -48.93 -23.09
N LEU A 23 26.58 -49.86 -22.27
CA LEU A 23 25.32 -49.70 -21.55
C LEU A 23 25.43 -48.51 -20.59
N ALA A 24 24.80 -47.38 -20.92
CA ALA A 24 24.58 -46.30 -19.98
C ALA A 24 23.50 -46.75 -18.97
N LEU A 25 23.93 -47.02 -17.74
CA LEU A 25 23.03 -47.22 -16.61
C LEU A 25 22.26 -45.91 -16.34
N PRO A 26 20.96 -45.97 -16.04
CA PRO A 26 20.23 -44.78 -15.60
C PRO A 26 20.78 -44.38 -14.23
N VAL A 27 21.28 -43.16 -14.12
CA VAL A 27 21.55 -42.53 -12.82
C VAL A 27 20.20 -42.37 -12.15
N GLN A 28 19.92 -43.24 -11.17
CA GLN A 28 18.83 -43.01 -10.22
C GLN A 28 19.16 -41.73 -9.45
N ALA A 29 18.46 -40.65 -9.78
CA ALA A 29 18.38 -39.49 -8.92
C ALA A 29 17.71 -39.94 -7.61
N SER A 30 18.51 -40.09 -6.57
CA SER A 30 18.09 -40.42 -5.21
C SER A 30 16.97 -39.49 -4.76
N GLU A 31 15.77 -40.05 -4.60
CA GLU A 31 14.62 -39.42 -3.95
C GLU A 31 14.97 -39.05 -2.50
N ALA A 32 15.01 -37.76 -2.24
CA ALA A 32 14.74 -37.20 -0.91
C ALA A 32 13.95 -35.90 -1.10
N ALA A 33 12.80 -36.01 -1.79
CA ALA A 33 11.77 -34.97 -1.74
C ALA A 33 10.56 -35.64 -1.11
N GLY A 34 10.20 -35.22 0.10
CA GLY A 34 8.94 -35.65 0.72
C GLY A 34 7.77 -35.42 -0.23
N GLU A 35 6.72 -36.22 -0.09
CA GLU A 35 5.49 -36.07 -0.88
C GLU A 35 4.96 -34.63 -0.78
N GLN A 36 4.66 -34.01 -1.92
CA GLN A 36 4.14 -32.64 -1.96
C GLN A 36 2.79 -32.57 -1.22
N PRO A 37 2.65 -31.74 -0.16
CA PRO A 37 1.38 -31.56 0.51
C PRO A 37 0.34 -30.93 -0.42
N SER A 38 -0.93 -31.30 -0.25
CA SER A 38 -2.04 -30.65 -0.96
C SER A 38 -2.35 -29.30 -0.32
N ALA A 39 -2.30 -28.20 -1.08
CA ALA A 39 -2.64 -26.87 -0.59
C ALA A 39 -4.09 -26.77 -0.07
N GLU A 40 -4.99 -27.60 -0.59
CA GLU A 40 -6.39 -27.67 -0.15
C GLU A 40 -6.53 -28.31 1.23
N LYS A 41 -5.73 -29.35 1.52
CA LYS A 41 -5.79 -30.11 2.78
C LYS A 41 -4.86 -29.57 3.86
N ASP A 42 -3.67 -29.11 3.47
CA ASP A 42 -2.61 -28.62 4.34
C ASP A 42 -1.86 -27.47 3.65
N LEU A 43 -2.44 -26.27 3.73
CA LEU A 43 -1.85 -25.06 3.18
C LEU A 43 -0.50 -24.73 3.84
N ASN A 44 -0.38 -24.92 5.15
CA ASN A 44 0.85 -24.56 5.88
C ASN A 44 2.00 -25.46 5.45
N GLY A 45 1.77 -26.78 5.38
CA GLY A 45 2.74 -27.74 4.87
C GLY A 45 3.08 -27.50 3.39
N PHE A 46 2.09 -27.17 2.56
CA PHE A 46 2.33 -26.84 1.16
C PHE A 46 3.21 -25.60 0.99
N MET A 47 2.94 -24.52 1.74
CA MET A 47 3.73 -23.29 1.68
C MET A 47 5.17 -23.50 2.15
N ARG A 48 5.35 -24.29 3.22
CA ARG A 48 6.69 -24.70 3.70
C ARG A 48 7.42 -25.49 2.62
N PHE A 49 6.79 -26.52 2.07
CA PHE A 49 7.35 -27.34 0.99
C PHE A 49 7.77 -26.49 -0.20
N ALA A 50 6.92 -25.58 -0.67
CA ALA A 50 7.21 -24.73 -1.82
C ALA A 50 8.44 -23.84 -1.59
N ILE A 51 8.59 -23.25 -0.40
CA ILE A 51 9.76 -22.43 -0.04
C ILE A 51 11.03 -23.29 0.00
N GLU A 52 10.96 -24.45 0.66
CA GLU A 52 12.09 -25.37 0.76
C GLU A 52 12.55 -25.83 -0.63
N GLN A 53 11.62 -26.22 -1.51
CA GLN A 53 11.95 -26.64 -2.88
C GLN A 53 12.61 -25.51 -3.68
N LEU A 54 12.12 -24.28 -3.56
CA LEU A 54 12.71 -23.14 -4.27
C LEU A 54 14.19 -22.92 -3.91
N CYS A 55 14.57 -23.29 -2.69
CA CYS A 55 15.91 -23.08 -2.16
C CYS A 55 16.87 -24.24 -2.36
N ILE A 56 16.41 -25.38 -2.89
CA ILE A 56 17.28 -26.51 -3.23
C ILE A 56 18.00 -26.19 -4.55
N PRO A 57 19.36 -26.15 -4.59
CA PRO A 57 20.09 -25.82 -5.83
C PRO A 57 19.73 -26.73 -7.01
N ALA A 58 19.49 -28.02 -6.75
CA ALA A 58 19.11 -29.00 -7.76
C ALA A 58 17.71 -28.75 -8.38
N VAL A 59 16.86 -27.95 -7.73
CA VAL A 59 15.57 -27.52 -8.29
C VAL A 59 15.76 -26.44 -9.35
N GLY A 60 16.92 -25.78 -9.44
CA GLY A 60 17.17 -24.80 -10.50
C GLY A 60 16.37 -23.50 -10.35
N GLY A 61 16.07 -23.11 -9.11
CA GLY A 61 15.44 -21.84 -8.76
C GLY A 61 14.01 -21.70 -9.30
N PRO A 62 13.59 -20.47 -9.71
CA PRO A 62 12.18 -20.21 -10.02
C PRO A 62 11.66 -21.00 -11.22
N VAL A 63 12.51 -21.37 -12.18
CA VAL A 63 12.08 -22.14 -13.35
C VAL A 63 11.82 -23.59 -12.97
N GLY A 64 12.75 -24.28 -12.32
CA GLY A 64 12.54 -25.69 -12.00
C GLY A 64 11.57 -25.93 -10.83
N LEU A 65 11.22 -24.89 -10.04
CA LEU A 65 10.10 -24.96 -9.12
C LEU A 65 8.77 -25.33 -9.82
N THR A 66 8.60 -24.96 -11.11
CA THR A 66 7.42 -25.35 -11.89
C THR A 66 7.23 -26.86 -11.96
N GLN A 67 8.32 -27.60 -12.19
CA GLN A 67 8.29 -29.05 -12.28
C GLN A 67 7.99 -29.68 -10.91
N ARG A 68 8.55 -29.10 -9.84
CA ARG A 68 8.30 -29.56 -8.46
C ARG A 68 6.86 -29.38 -8.02
N LEU A 69 6.24 -28.26 -8.37
CA LEU A 69 4.86 -27.95 -7.97
C LEU A 69 3.80 -28.45 -8.96
N GLY A 70 4.22 -28.93 -10.13
CA GLY A 70 3.31 -29.21 -11.25
C GLY A 70 2.57 -27.96 -11.71
N ALA A 71 3.24 -26.81 -11.69
CA ALA A 71 2.69 -25.48 -11.95
C ALA A 71 3.21 -24.88 -13.26
N ILE A 72 2.56 -23.82 -13.75
CA ILE A 72 3.04 -23.05 -14.91
C ILE A 72 3.49 -21.66 -14.47
N LEU A 73 4.57 -21.16 -15.06
CA LEU A 73 4.97 -19.76 -14.86
C LEU A 73 3.99 -18.82 -15.59
N VAL A 74 3.56 -17.78 -14.88
CA VAL A 74 2.75 -16.68 -15.41
C VAL A 74 3.67 -15.48 -15.62
N ASP A 75 3.73 -14.97 -16.84
CA ASP A 75 4.56 -13.83 -17.26
C ASP A 75 6.08 -14.00 -17.06
N GLY A 76 6.55 -15.24 -16.88
CA GLY A 76 7.96 -15.56 -16.69
C GLY A 76 8.55 -15.04 -15.37
N VAL A 77 9.88 -15.11 -15.28
CA VAL A 77 10.63 -14.59 -14.12
C VAL A 77 11.03 -13.15 -14.40
N ARG A 78 10.66 -12.23 -13.50
CA ARG A 78 10.92 -10.80 -13.66
C ARG A 78 11.94 -10.31 -12.64
N PRO A 79 12.94 -9.51 -13.03
CA PRO A 79 13.90 -8.94 -12.08
C PRO A 79 13.21 -7.92 -11.16
N ILE A 80 13.75 -7.77 -9.95
CA ILE A 80 13.42 -6.69 -9.02
C ILE A 80 14.55 -5.67 -9.09
N GLN A 81 14.22 -4.43 -9.45
CA GLN A 81 15.16 -3.33 -9.62
C GLN A 81 15.02 -2.32 -8.47
N ILE A 82 16.15 -1.82 -7.95
CA ILE A 82 16.22 -0.65 -7.07
C ILE A 82 17.24 0.32 -7.69
N GLY A 83 16.76 1.43 -8.25
CA GLY A 83 17.57 2.24 -9.15
C GLY A 83 18.02 1.41 -10.34
N ASP A 84 19.32 1.42 -10.62
CA ASP A 84 19.93 0.62 -11.69
C ASP A 84 20.36 -0.79 -11.25
N ASN A 85 20.15 -1.14 -9.97
CA ASN A 85 20.61 -2.40 -9.39
C ASN A 85 19.52 -3.47 -9.39
N THR A 86 19.86 -4.67 -9.87
CA THR A 86 19.01 -5.85 -9.69
C THR A 86 19.23 -6.45 -8.31
N VAL A 87 18.18 -6.47 -7.49
CA VAL A 87 18.21 -6.94 -6.09
C VAL A 87 17.46 -8.25 -5.89
N GLY A 88 17.11 -8.94 -6.97
CA GLY A 88 16.41 -10.21 -6.91
C GLY A 88 15.43 -10.43 -8.04
N TRP A 89 14.45 -11.32 -7.82
CA TRP A 89 13.48 -11.71 -8.83
C TRP A 89 12.09 -11.97 -8.22
N ARG A 90 11.07 -11.89 -9.07
CA ARG A 90 9.69 -12.28 -8.78
C ARG A 90 9.16 -13.23 -9.85
N ALA A 91 8.37 -14.20 -9.44
CA ALA A 91 7.75 -15.18 -10.34
C ALA A 91 6.34 -15.52 -9.84
N ASN A 92 5.41 -15.66 -10.77
CA ASN A 92 4.05 -16.09 -10.48
C ASN A 92 3.84 -17.49 -11.04
N TYR A 93 3.18 -18.36 -10.29
CA TYR A 93 2.93 -19.75 -10.66
C TYR A 93 1.44 -20.03 -10.59
N ARG A 94 0.85 -20.54 -11.67
CA ARG A 94 -0.51 -21.07 -11.65
C ARG A 94 -0.48 -22.57 -11.40
N LEU A 95 -1.11 -22.99 -10.31
CA LEU A 95 -1.26 -24.38 -9.90
C LEU A 95 -2.33 -25.08 -10.76
N ARG A 96 -2.37 -26.41 -10.73
CA ARG A 96 -3.40 -27.19 -11.44
C ARG A 96 -4.82 -26.88 -10.98
N SER A 97 -4.99 -26.50 -9.71
CA SER A 97 -6.28 -26.04 -9.17
C SER A 97 -6.75 -24.71 -9.78
N GLY A 98 -5.85 -23.97 -10.43
CA GLY A 98 -6.08 -22.60 -10.87
C GLY A 98 -5.66 -21.55 -9.82
N ASP A 99 -5.31 -21.97 -8.61
CA ASP A 99 -4.71 -21.10 -7.59
C ASP A 99 -3.36 -20.54 -8.05
N GLU A 100 -2.94 -19.44 -7.45
CA GLU A 100 -1.70 -18.76 -7.80
C GLU A 100 -0.74 -18.65 -6.62
N LEU A 101 0.53 -18.99 -6.85
CA LEU A 101 1.64 -18.65 -5.97
C LEU A 101 2.40 -17.46 -6.55
N ARG A 102 2.77 -16.50 -5.71
CA ARG A 102 3.67 -15.41 -6.07
C ARG A 102 4.92 -15.48 -5.21
N ALA A 103 6.03 -15.85 -5.83
CA ALA A 103 7.33 -15.90 -5.17
C ALA A 103 8.13 -14.63 -5.43
N ARG A 104 8.84 -14.18 -4.42
CA ARG A 104 9.87 -13.15 -4.50
C ARG A 104 11.09 -13.60 -3.75
N GLN A 105 12.26 -13.41 -4.36
CA GLN A 105 13.54 -13.53 -3.68
C GLN A 105 14.23 -12.17 -3.77
N GLN A 106 14.72 -11.66 -2.64
CA GLN A 106 15.45 -10.41 -2.56
C GLN A 106 16.78 -10.59 -1.84
N GLY A 107 17.78 -9.85 -2.30
CA GLY A 107 19.16 -9.94 -1.86
C GLY A 107 20.02 -8.77 -2.33
N LEU A 108 21.17 -8.59 -1.67
CA LEU A 108 22.20 -7.63 -2.08
C LEU A 108 23.44 -8.43 -2.49
N ASP A 109 24.12 -8.00 -3.56
CA ASP A 109 25.34 -8.62 -4.07
C ASP A 109 25.22 -10.15 -4.21
N GLU A 110 24.15 -10.59 -4.87
CA GLU A 110 23.81 -12.00 -5.12
C GLU A 110 23.50 -12.85 -3.86
N LYS A 111 23.62 -12.28 -2.65
CA LYS A 111 23.28 -12.97 -1.40
C LYS A 111 21.79 -12.85 -1.10
N VAL A 112 21.10 -13.99 -1.07
CA VAL A 112 19.70 -14.07 -0.64
C VAL A 112 19.57 -13.54 0.78
N GLN A 113 18.67 -12.59 0.96
CA GLN A 113 18.28 -12.06 2.27
C GLN A 113 16.93 -12.61 2.68
N THR A 114 15.98 -12.63 1.75
CA THR A 114 14.61 -13.06 2.02
C THR A 114 13.99 -13.76 0.82
N VAL A 115 13.13 -14.74 1.12
CA VAL A 115 12.23 -15.39 0.17
C VAL A 115 10.81 -15.19 0.69
N THR A 116 9.93 -14.62 -0.12
CA THR A 116 8.51 -14.46 0.19
C THR A 116 7.69 -15.30 -0.77
N MET A 117 6.71 -16.03 -0.24
CA MET A 117 5.76 -16.83 -1.00
C MET A 117 4.36 -16.41 -0.59
N ASP A 118 3.59 -15.88 -1.54
CA ASP A 118 2.18 -15.53 -1.34
C ASP A 118 1.29 -16.56 -2.05
N TYR A 119 0.24 -17.03 -1.40
CA TYR A 119 -0.78 -17.92 -1.93
C TYR A 119 -2.08 -17.17 -2.16
N TYR A 120 -2.62 -17.29 -3.37
CA TYR A 120 -3.91 -16.77 -3.77
C TYR A 120 -4.81 -17.93 -4.19
N LYS A 121 -5.98 -18.03 -3.56
CA LYS A 121 -6.99 -19.01 -3.90
C LYS A 121 -7.84 -18.46 -5.05
N LYS A 122 -8.07 -19.26 -6.08
CA LYS A 122 -9.04 -18.93 -7.13
C LYS A 122 -10.46 -19.02 -6.57
N THR A 123 -11.26 -17.98 -6.77
CA THR A 123 -12.65 -17.89 -6.34
C THR A 123 -13.58 -17.63 -7.53
N GLY A 124 -14.77 -18.21 -7.47
CA GLY A 124 -15.80 -18.06 -8.50
C GLY A 124 -15.41 -18.64 -9.88
N GLU A 125 -16.37 -18.58 -10.81
CA GLU A 125 -16.14 -18.96 -12.20
C GLU A 125 -15.35 -17.89 -12.97
N SER A 126 -15.42 -16.62 -12.55
CA SER A 126 -14.68 -15.47 -13.08
C SER A 126 -13.16 -15.64 -12.98
N GLY A 127 -12.70 -16.42 -12.00
CA GLY A 127 -11.28 -16.68 -11.76
C GLY A 127 -10.57 -15.58 -10.97
N ASP A 128 -11.31 -14.85 -10.14
CA ASP A 128 -10.74 -13.89 -9.21
C ASP A 128 -9.78 -14.58 -8.22
N LEU A 129 -8.78 -13.85 -7.74
CA LEU A 129 -7.73 -14.36 -6.88
C LEU A 129 -7.83 -13.77 -5.48
N LEU A 130 -8.22 -14.60 -4.52
CA LEU A 130 -8.36 -14.25 -3.12
C LEU A 130 -7.03 -14.46 -2.36
N PRO A 131 -6.38 -13.41 -1.82
CA PRO A 131 -5.15 -13.57 -1.06
C PRO A 131 -5.39 -14.34 0.22
N LEU A 132 -4.73 -15.49 0.40
CA LEU A 132 -5.00 -16.37 1.54
C LEU A 132 -3.87 -16.36 2.56
N MET A 133 -2.63 -16.56 2.12
CA MET A 133 -1.49 -16.71 3.02
C MET A 133 -0.21 -16.13 2.42
N THR A 134 0.66 -15.58 3.25
CA THR A 134 2.04 -15.25 2.90
C THR A 134 2.98 -15.93 3.89
N VAL A 135 4.13 -16.38 3.40
CA VAL A 135 5.20 -16.93 4.22
C VAL A 135 6.52 -16.26 3.82
N VAL A 136 7.27 -15.84 4.82
CA VAL A 136 8.59 -15.23 4.64
C VAL A 136 9.64 -16.17 5.23
N ALA A 137 10.67 -16.47 4.44
CA ALA A 137 11.84 -17.20 4.84
C ALA A 137 13.10 -16.32 4.79
N ASN A 138 14.07 -16.65 5.66
CA ASN A 138 15.34 -15.93 5.79
C ASN A 138 16.36 -16.36 4.71
N SER A 139 17.60 -15.88 4.84
CA SER A 139 18.71 -16.21 3.94
C SER A 139 19.11 -17.69 3.92
N GLU A 140 18.75 -18.45 4.96
CA GLU A 140 18.92 -19.91 5.05
C GLU A 140 17.70 -20.67 4.51
N CYS A 141 16.73 -19.96 3.94
CA CYS A 141 15.46 -20.51 3.47
C CYS A 141 14.63 -21.24 4.54
N LYS A 142 14.85 -20.89 5.81
CA LYS A 142 13.98 -21.32 6.91
C LYS A 142 12.85 -20.32 7.05
N VAL A 143 11.64 -20.83 7.25
CA VAL A 143 10.46 -20.00 7.54
C VAL A 143 10.75 -19.16 8.78
N ALA A 144 10.62 -17.84 8.62
CA ALA A 144 10.79 -16.87 9.70
C ALA A 144 9.44 -16.50 10.32
N ASN A 145 8.41 -16.32 9.49
CA ASN A 145 7.04 -16.04 9.89
C ASN A 145 6.07 -16.26 8.72
N GLY A 146 4.78 -16.21 9.02
CA GLY A 146 3.73 -16.15 8.02
C GLY A 146 2.55 -15.30 8.47
N ARG A 147 1.65 -14.99 7.54
CA ARG A 147 0.38 -14.34 7.83
C ARG A 147 -0.71 -14.95 6.98
N ARG A 148 -1.90 -15.11 7.55
CA ARG A 148 -3.08 -15.63 6.83
C ARG A 148 -4.27 -14.72 7.02
N ILE A 149 -4.96 -14.43 5.92
CA ILE A 149 -6.21 -13.69 5.97
C ILE A 149 -7.33 -14.69 6.27
N ARG A 150 -8.10 -14.37 7.31
CA ARG A 150 -9.34 -15.05 7.64
C ARG A 150 -10.49 -14.25 7.05
N TYR A 151 -11.36 -14.95 6.34
CA TYR A 151 -12.56 -14.41 5.72
C TYR A 151 -13.80 -14.87 6.49
N ASP A 152 -14.85 -14.05 6.49
CA ASP A 152 -16.17 -14.43 7.01
C ASP A 152 -16.98 -15.25 5.98
N LYS A 153 -18.26 -15.50 6.28
CA LYS A 153 -19.13 -16.32 5.42
C LYS A 153 -19.53 -15.60 4.14
N GLU A 154 -19.40 -14.28 4.14
CA GLU A 154 -19.70 -13.35 3.05
C GLU A 154 -18.42 -13.01 2.24
N GLU A 155 -17.33 -13.76 2.46
CA GLU A 155 -16.01 -13.59 1.84
C GLU A 155 -15.37 -12.21 2.07
N GLN A 156 -15.75 -11.53 3.16
CA GLN A 156 -15.12 -10.29 3.58
C GLN A 156 -13.93 -10.55 4.49
N GLN A 157 -12.91 -9.70 4.41
CA GLN A 157 -11.71 -9.81 5.24
C GLN A 157 -12.05 -9.52 6.71
N GLU A 158 -11.91 -10.52 7.57
CA GLU A 158 -12.22 -10.39 8.99
C GLU A 158 -10.96 -10.00 9.78
N ARG A 159 -9.93 -10.86 9.71
CA ARG A 159 -8.71 -10.73 10.51
C ARG A 159 -7.48 -11.27 9.79
N LEU A 160 -6.32 -10.79 10.21
CA LEU A 160 -5.00 -11.28 9.83
C LEU A 160 -4.42 -12.11 10.98
N LEU A 161 -4.29 -13.41 10.76
CA LEU A 161 -3.64 -14.33 11.68
C LEU A 161 -2.13 -14.25 11.48
N ILE A 162 -1.37 -14.15 12.58
CA ILE A 162 0.09 -14.08 12.56
C ILE A 162 0.64 -15.47 12.91
N TYR A 163 1.61 -15.94 12.13
CA TYR A 163 2.21 -17.26 12.27
C TYR A 163 3.69 -17.17 12.65
N GLY A 164 4.11 -18.08 13.54
CA GLY A 164 5.52 -18.24 13.92
C GLY A 164 6.35 -18.99 12.85
N PRO A 165 7.64 -19.24 13.14
CA PRO A 165 8.53 -20.04 12.28
C PRO A 165 8.04 -21.46 11.98
N ASP A 166 7.27 -22.04 12.91
CA ASP A 166 6.63 -23.35 12.80
C ASP A 166 5.33 -23.33 12.00
N LEU A 167 4.92 -22.16 11.48
CA LEU A 167 3.60 -21.94 10.87
C LEU A 167 2.46 -22.42 11.77
N GLU A 168 2.59 -22.21 13.08
CA GLU A 168 1.47 -22.22 14.02
C GLU A 168 0.99 -20.81 14.33
N VAL A 169 -0.32 -20.69 14.61
CA VAL A 169 -0.96 -19.40 14.89
C VAL A 169 -0.43 -18.86 16.23
N MET A 170 0.13 -17.66 16.20
CA MET A 170 0.50 -16.93 17.40
C MET A 170 -0.75 -16.39 18.11
N ALA A 171 -0.65 -16.11 19.41
CA ALA A 171 -1.77 -15.61 20.22
C ALA A 171 -2.39 -14.28 19.71
N HIS A 172 -1.69 -13.55 18.83
CA HIS A 172 -2.12 -12.26 18.32
C HIS A 172 -2.68 -12.36 16.89
N SER A 173 -3.74 -11.60 16.63
CA SER A 173 -4.30 -11.39 15.29
C SER A 173 -4.79 -9.96 15.14
N GLU A 174 -4.63 -9.40 13.94
CA GLU A 174 -5.03 -8.03 13.64
C GLU A 174 -6.44 -8.02 13.01
N PRO A 175 -7.34 -7.11 13.40
CA PRO A 175 -8.57 -6.90 12.66
C PRO A 175 -8.28 -6.27 11.29
N LEU A 176 -9.07 -6.62 10.27
CA LEU A 176 -8.97 -6.03 8.93
C LEU A 176 -10.18 -5.16 8.58
N ASN A 177 -11.39 -5.56 9.00
CA ASN A 177 -12.61 -4.77 8.81
C ASN A 177 -13.60 -4.93 10.00
N PRO A 178 -13.20 -4.57 11.23
CA PRO A 178 -14.02 -4.77 12.42
C PRO A 178 -15.28 -3.90 12.39
N PRO A 179 -16.36 -4.24 13.11
CA PRO A 179 -17.50 -3.34 13.24
C PRO A 179 -17.10 -2.05 13.97
N VAL A 180 -17.67 -0.90 13.56
CA VAL A 180 -17.46 0.37 14.26
C VAL A 180 -18.11 0.29 15.65
N PRO A 181 -17.38 0.60 16.75
CA PRO A 181 -17.96 0.63 18.08
C PRO A 181 -19.16 1.57 18.19
N ALA A 182 -20.14 1.20 19.02
CA ALA A 182 -21.25 2.08 19.35
C ALA A 182 -20.74 3.35 20.05
N GLY A 183 -21.40 4.48 19.82
CA GLY A 183 -21.00 5.75 20.39
C GLY A 183 -22.01 6.86 20.14
N ARG A 184 -21.70 8.06 20.63
CA ARG A 184 -22.49 9.27 20.40
C ARG A 184 -21.72 10.23 19.50
N ASP A 185 -22.44 11.09 18.81
CA ASP A 185 -21.83 12.12 17.97
C ASP A 185 -20.93 13.04 18.80
N ALA A 186 -19.69 13.22 18.35
CA ALA A 186 -18.69 14.03 19.05
C ALA A 186 -19.08 15.53 19.14
N ARG A 187 -19.91 16.00 18.19
CA ARG A 187 -20.22 17.42 17.97
C ARG A 187 -18.95 18.26 17.74
N GLY A 188 -19.12 19.55 17.46
CA GLY A 188 -18.02 20.45 17.17
C GLY A 188 -17.77 20.64 15.68
N VAL A 189 -16.53 20.99 15.32
CA VAL A 189 -16.18 21.32 13.93
C VAL A 189 -16.02 20.04 13.13
N THR A 190 -16.83 19.87 12.08
CA THR A 190 -16.74 18.71 11.20
C THR A 190 -15.50 18.82 10.31
N VAL A 191 -14.59 17.84 10.43
CA VAL A 191 -13.41 17.69 9.59
C VAL A 191 -13.47 16.32 8.90
N ALA A 192 -13.32 16.31 7.57
CA ALA A 192 -13.23 15.06 6.83
C ALA A 192 -11.77 14.66 6.62
N LEU A 193 -11.46 13.40 6.93
CA LEU A 193 -10.16 12.79 6.73
C LEU A 193 -10.24 11.82 5.57
N PHE A 194 -9.71 12.21 4.41
CA PHE A 194 -9.55 11.32 3.27
C PHE A 194 -8.20 10.64 3.43
N ASP A 195 -8.17 9.36 3.77
CA ASP A 195 -6.94 8.60 4.02
C ASP A 195 -7.19 7.09 3.82
N ALA A 196 -6.31 6.22 4.31
CA ALA A 196 -6.45 4.77 4.35
C ALA A 196 -7.52 4.28 5.34
N GLY A 197 -8.27 5.17 6.00
CA GLY A 197 -9.17 4.89 7.12
C GLY A 197 -8.55 5.21 8.48
N ILE A 198 -9.24 4.91 9.58
CA ILE A 198 -8.71 5.08 10.95
C ILE A 198 -8.97 3.82 11.79
N ASN A 199 -8.08 3.51 12.75
CA ASN A 199 -8.36 2.50 13.76
C ASN A 199 -9.33 3.05 14.82
N TYR A 200 -10.62 3.07 14.49
CA TYR A 200 -11.70 3.48 15.39
C TYR A 200 -11.97 2.48 16.53
N THR A 201 -11.26 1.35 16.62
CA THR A 201 -11.41 0.43 17.75
C THR A 201 -10.70 0.93 19.01
N LEU A 202 -9.78 1.89 18.86
CA LEU A 202 -9.16 2.56 19.99
C LEU A 202 -10.12 3.66 20.50
N PRO A 203 -10.44 3.70 21.82
CA PRO A 203 -11.46 4.61 22.37
C PRO A 203 -11.21 6.10 22.06
N GLY A 204 -9.94 6.52 22.00
CA GLY A 204 -9.57 7.90 21.69
C GLY A 204 -10.05 8.36 20.31
N PHE A 205 -10.01 7.50 19.29
CA PHE A 205 -10.54 7.81 17.96
C PHE A 205 -12.07 7.65 17.91
N ALA A 206 -12.60 6.59 18.53
CA ALA A 206 -14.03 6.29 18.55
C ALA A 206 -14.88 7.45 19.12
N ALA A 207 -14.34 8.15 20.12
CA ALA A 207 -14.99 9.28 20.80
C ALA A 207 -15.17 10.52 19.91
N HIS A 208 -14.39 10.65 18.84
CA HIS A 208 -14.41 11.82 17.95
C HIS A 208 -15.20 11.58 16.66
N LEU A 209 -15.72 10.37 16.45
CA LEU A 209 -16.45 10.05 15.22
C LEU A 209 -17.73 10.90 15.08
N ALA A 210 -17.90 11.46 13.89
CA ALA A 210 -19.17 11.99 13.42
C ALA A 210 -20.19 10.85 13.32
N ARG A 211 -21.35 11.04 13.95
CA ARG A 211 -22.42 10.05 14.01
C ARG A 211 -23.79 10.68 13.73
N ALA A 212 -24.69 9.85 13.19
CA ALA A 212 -26.10 10.15 13.11
C ALA A 212 -26.76 10.09 14.50
N PRO A 213 -28.00 10.60 14.68
CA PRO A 213 -28.71 10.54 15.96
C PRO A 213 -28.90 9.13 16.52
N ASN A 214 -28.96 8.11 15.66
CA ASN A 214 -29.03 6.69 16.04
C ASN A 214 -27.68 6.09 16.48
N GLY A 215 -26.59 6.88 16.50
CA GLY A 215 -25.24 6.45 16.89
C GLY A 215 -24.43 5.81 15.76
N GLN A 216 -24.98 5.66 14.55
CA GLN A 216 -24.24 5.13 13.40
C GLN A 216 -23.15 6.11 12.98
N SER A 217 -21.94 5.60 12.72
CA SER A 217 -20.84 6.39 12.15
C SER A 217 -21.25 6.95 10.79
N LEU A 218 -20.94 8.23 10.56
CA LEU A 218 -21.09 8.87 9.26
C LEU A 218 -19.84 8.74 8.39
N GLY A 219 -18.76 8.17 8.94
CA GLY A 219 -17.60 7.73 8.16
C GLY A 219 -17.96 6.61 7.19
N TYR A 220 -17.20 6.47 6.11
CA TYR A 220 -17.51 5.55 5.03
C TYR A 220 -16.26 5.04 4.33
N ASP A 221 -16.25 3.75 3.99
CA ASP A 221 -15.20 3.10 3.25
C ASP A 221 -15.55 3.06 1.76
N PHE A 222 -14.91 3.89 0.94
CA PHE A 222 -15.15 3.90 -0.50
C PHE A 222 -14.29 2.88 -1.27
N TRP A 223 -13.39 2.17 -0.56
CA TRP A 223 -12.67 1.02 -1.10
C TRP A 223 -13.57 -0.21 -1.09
N ASP A 224 -14.05 -0.60 0.10
CA ASP A 224 -14.87 -1.81 0.31
C ASP A 224 -16.38 -1.53 0.20
N MET A 225 -16.77 -0.26 0.03
CA MET A 225 -18.16 0.19 -0.11
C MET A 225 -19.04 -0.17 1.09
N ASP A 226 -18.54 0.08 2.30
CA ASP A 226 -19.29 -0.13 3.53
C ASP A 226 -19.09 1.02 4.54
N SER A 227 -19.73 0.91 5.72
CA SER A 227 -19.67 1.94 6.76
C SER A 227 -18.49 1.78 7.74
N ARG A 228 -17.44 1.06 7.35
CA ARG A 228 -16.30 0.68 8.19
C ARG A 228 -14.98 1.19 7.61
N PRO A 229 -14.71 2.52 7.64
CA PRO A 229 -13.46 3.12 7.12
C PRO A 229 -12.26 2.81 8.03
N PHE A 230 -11.89 1.54 8.12
CA PHE A 230 -10.82 1.05 8.97
C PHE A 230 -9.47 1.31 8.31
N ASP A 231 -8.45 1.69 9.09
CA ASP A 231 -7.12 2.05 8.56
C ASP A 231 -6.42 0.84 7.94
N SER A 232 -6.71 0.53 6.68
CA SER A 232 -6.28 -0.68 6.00
C SER A 232 -6.04 -0.39 4.53
N ASN A 233 -4.79 -0.18 4.13
CA ASN A 233 -4.45 0.02 2.73
C ASN A 233 -3.71 -1.19 2.16
N PRO A 234 -4.39 -2.06 1.37
CA PRO A 234 -3.80 -3.28 0.85
C PRO A 234 -3.00 -3.06 -0.46
N SER A 235 -2.86 -1.84 -0.98
CA SER A 235 -2.26 -1.57 -2.30
C SER A 235 -0.86 -2.15 -2.49
N ARG A 236 -0.03 -2.17 -1.43
CA ARG A 236 1.32 -2.77 -1.48
C ARG A 236 1.30 -4.26 -1.17
N SER A 237 0.52 -4.66 -0.18
CA SER A 237 0.34 -6.05 0.20
C SER A 237 -0.97 -6.20 0.98
N PRO A 238 -1.82 -7.19 0.65
CA PRO A 238 -2.99 -7.51 1.45
C PRO A 238 -2.61 -8.11 2.81
N PHE A 239 -1.39 -8.65 2.96
CA PHE A 239 -0.91 -9.26 4.20
C PHE A 239 -0.13 -8.30 5.09
N TYR A 240 0.30 -7.16 4.54
CA TYR A 240 0.99 -6.09 5.24
C TYR A 240 0.36 -4.76 4.84
N PRO A 241 -0.92 -4.53 5.20
CA PRO A 241 -1.61 -3.31 4.85
C PRO A 241 -0.87 -2.10 5.43
N LEU A 242 -0.71 -1.07 4.62
CA LEU A 242 -0.19 0.21 5.09
C LEU A 242 -1.19 0.82 6.06
N ARG A 243 -0.69 1.31 7.21
CA ARG A 243 -1.48 1.98 8.25
C ARG A 243 -1.03 3.42 8.34
N HIS A 244 -1.85 4.35 7.86
CA HIS A 244 -1.47 5.75 7.70
C HIS A 244 -2.48 6.68 8.35
N GLY A 245 -3.77 6.49 8.11
CA GLY A 245 -4.78 7.43 8.55
C GLY A 245 -4.97 7.49 10.06
N THR A 246 -4.68 6.42 10.81
CA THR A 246 -4.67 6.47 12.29
C THR A 246 -3.60 7.43 12.81
N GLN A 247 -2.40 7.42 12.21
CA GLN A 247 -1.31 8.29 12.61
C GLN A 247 -1.62 9.75 12.30
N VAL A 248 -2.14 10.04 11.10
CA VAL A 248 -2.60 11.38 10.70
C VAL A 248 -3.73 11.87 11.62
N ALA A 249 -4.75 11.04 11.85
CA ALA A 249 -5.86 11.36 12.74
C ALA A 249 -5.38 11.66 14.16
N SER A 250 -4.36 10.94 14.65
CA SER A 250 -3.85 11.14 16.01
C SER A 250 -3.28 12.54 16.20
N LEU A 251 -2.51 13.02 15.23
CA LEU A 251 -1.93 14.37 15.27
C LEU A 251 -3.00 15.44 15.11
N LEU A 252 -3.94 15.23 14.20
CA LEU A 252 -5.08 16.12 13.98
C LEU A 252 -5.93 16.27 15.25
N LEU A 253 -6.26 15.17 15.92
CA LEU A 253 -7.03 15.19 17.18
C LEU A 253 -6.23 15.77 18.35
N LYS A 254 -4.92 15.56 18.38
CA LYS A 254 -4.03 16.15 19.40
C LYS A 254 -4.02 17.66 19.33
N GLU A 255 -3.98 18.23 18.13
CA GLU A 255 -3.94 19.69 17.93
C GLU A 255 -5.34 20.33 17.81
N ALA A 256 -6.39 19.55 17.57
CA ALA A 256 -7.78 20.01 17.54
C ALA A 256 -8.73 18.99 18.19
N PRO A 257 -8.74 18.87 19.52
CA PRO A 257 -9.55 17.86 20.23
C PRO A 257 -11.06 18.11 20.19
N HIS A 258 -11.51 19.28 19.71
CA HIS A 258 -12.92 19.64 19.58
C HIS A 258 -13.55 19.22 18.25
N ILE A 259 -12.81 18.52 17.38
CA ILE A 259 -13.33 18.17 16.07
C ILE A 259 -14.24 16.96 16.11
N ARG A 260 -15.18 16.98 15.17
CA ARG A 260 -16.05 15.89 14.79
C ARG A 260 -15.48 15.27 13.51
N LEU A 261 -14.90 14.09 13.61
CA LEU A 261 -14.13 13.46 12.53
C LEU A 261 -15.03 12.60 11.62
N LEU A 262 -14.96 12.86 10.31
CA LEU A 262 -15.50 11.99 9.26
C LEU A 262 -14.33 11.23 8.60
N PRO A 263 -14.01 10.00 9.03
CA PRO A 263 -13.01 9.18 8.35
C PRO A 263 -13.60 8.62 7.05
N TYR A 264 -13.01 8.96 5.91
CA TYR A 264 -13.32 8.36 4.62
C TYR A 264 -12.10 7.63 4.05
N ARG A 265 -12.25 6.33 3.83
CA ARG A 265 -11.21 5.53 3.19
C ARG A 265 -11.29 5.72 1.68
N TYR A 266 -10.18 6.13 1.07
CA TYR A 266 -10.16 6.52 -0.34
C TYR A 266 -10.45 5.35 -1.30
N PRO A 267 -11.06 5.62 -2.46
CA PRO A 267 -11.58 4.59 -3.35
C PRO A 267 -10.52 4.09 -4.34
N ARG A 268 -9.44 3.45 -3.89
CA ARG A 268 -8.67 2.64 -4.85
C ARG A 268 -9.25 1.23 -4.94
N PRO A 269 -9.10 0.56 -6.10
CA PRO A 269 -8.50 1.07 -7.33
C PRO A 269 -9.41 2.04 -8.12
N ASP A 270 -10.69 2.15 -7.81
CA ASP A 270 -11.69 2.92 -8.57
C ASP A 270 -11.78 4.40 -8.14
N MET A 271 -10.80 5.19 -8.57
CA MET A 271 -10.72 6.62 -8.20
C MET A 271 -11.87 7.47 -8.76
N SER A 272 -12.73 6.94 -9.64
CA SER A 272 -13.93 7.66 -10.10
C SER A 272 -14.90 7.99 -8.95
N ARG A 273 -14.88 7.20 -7.87
CA ARG A 273 -15.72 7.42 -6.68
C ARG A 273 -15.28 8.58 -5.80
N MET A 274 -14.16 9.24 -6.11
CA MET A 274 -13.74 10.45 -5.41
C MET A 274 -14.82 11.54 -5.45
N GLU A 275 -15.62 11.59 -6.52
CA GLU A 275 -16.76 12.51 -6.60
C GLU A 275 -17.80 12.22 -5.51
N GLU A 276 -18.16 10.95 -5.31
CA GLU A 276 -19.11 10.56 -4.28
C GLU A 276 -18.56 10.83 -2.87
N MET A 277 -17.28 10.55 -2.64
CA MET A 277 -16.62 10.83 -1.37
C MET A 277 -16.62 12.34 -1.03
N VAL A 278 -16.36 13.21 -2.01
CA VAL A 278 -16.46 14.67 -1.83
C VAL A 278 -17.91 15.10 -1.55
N ARG A 279 -18.87 14.57 -2.31
CA ARG A 279 -20.31 14.85 -2.09
C ARG A 279 -20.76 14.42 -0.70
N ALA A 280 -20.29 13.27 -0.21
CA ALA A 280 -20.60 12.77 1.12
C ALA A 280 -20.00 13.67 2.22
N ALA A 281 -18.79 14.21 2.02
CA ALA A 281 -18.16 15.12 2.98
C ALA A 281 -18.96 16.44 3.09
N ASP A 282 -19.35 16.98 1.94
CA ASP A 282 -20.17 18.18 1.82
C ASP A 282 -21.56 17.99 2.46
N PHE A 283 -22.23 16.87 2.14
CA PHE A 283 -23.52 16.50 2.72
C PHE A 283 -23.45 16.41 4.26
N ASN A 284 -22.35 15.85 4.79
CA ASN A 284 -22.09 15.76 6.22
C ASN A 284 -21.52 17.05 6.83
N ARG A 285 -21.53 18.16 6.07
CA ARG A 285 -21.17 19.52 6.47
C ARG A 285 -19.70 19.69 6.86
N ALA A 286 -18.80 18.93 6.23
CA ALA A 286 -17.38 19.20 6.35
C ALA A 286 -17.05 20.54 5.66
N VAL A 287 -16.31 21.40 6.34
CA VAL A 287 -15.71 22.62 5.75
C VAL A 287 -14.22 22.42 5.55
N VAL A 288 -13.57 21.63 6.41
CA VAL A 288 -12.15 21.29 6.30
C VAL A 288 -12.02 19.84 5.86
N VAL A 289 -11.24 19.59 4.80
CA VAL A 289 -10.94 18.26 4.27
C VAL A 289 -9.44 18.07 4.23
N THR A 290 -8.95 17.01 4.86
CA THR A 290 -7.53 16.66 4.85
C THR A 290 -7.24 15.63 3.77
N MET A 291 -6.21 15.89 2.96
CA MET A 291 -5.79 15.01 1.87
C MET A 291 -4.29 14.75 1.92
N PRO A 292 -3.82 13.94 2.88
CA PRO A 292 -2.43 13.51 2.99
C PRO A 292 -2.09 12.39 1.98
N MET A 293 -2.50 12.57 0.72
CA MET A 293 -2.35 11.61 -0.36
C MET A 293 -2.13 12.33 -1.68
N GLY A 294 -1.56 11.60 -2.65
CA GLY A 294 -1.42 12.05 -4.02
C GLY A 294 -1.03 10.90 -4.94
N SER A 295 -1.00 11.16 -6.23
CA SER A 295 -0.47 10.23 -7.24
C SER A 295 0.19 10.97 -8.40
N ASN A 296 0.85 10.20 -9.26
CA ASN A 296 1.50 10.72 -10.48
C ASN A 296 0.57 10.68 -11.71
N THR A 297 -0.66 10.19 -11.55
CA THR A 297 -1.61 9.99 -12.64
C THR A 297 -2.70 11.04 -12.56
N ARG A 298 -2.78 11.93 -13.54
CA ARG A 298 -3.78 13.03 -13.56
C ARG A 298 -5.20 12.49 -13.62
N GLU A 299 -5.40 11.45 -14.41
CA GLU A 299 -6.71 10.89 -14.75
C GLU A 299 -7.42 10.30 -13.52
N ASP A 300 -6.66 9.78 -12.54
CA ASP A 300 -7.17 9.34 -11.24
C ASP A 300 -7.99 10.45 -10.53
N TRP A 301 -7.72 11.72 -10.83
CA TRP A 301 -8.29 12.86 -10.10
C TRP A 301 -9.37 13.62 -10.87
N ASN A 302 -9.80 13.15 -12.05
CA ASN A 302 -10.81 13.85 -12.84
C ASN A 302 -12.15 13.99 -12.08
N ALA A 303 -12.64 12.90 -11.48
CA ALA A 303 -13.88 12.92 -10.70
C ALA A 303 -13.76 13.79 -9.45
N PHE A 304 -12.60 13.76 -8.79
CA PHE A 304 -12.30 14.65 -7.67
C PHE A 304 -12.36 16.12 -8.11
N LEU A 305 -11.66 16.49 -9.19
CA LEU A 305 -11.57 17.85 -9.71
C LEU A 305 -12.96 18.40 -10.09
N GLN A 306 -13.79 17.58 -10.73
CA GLN A 306 -15.17 17.92 -11.06
C GLN A 306 -15.98 18.24 -9.80
N ALA A 307 -15.86 17.42 -8.76
CA ALA A 307 -16.60 17.61 -7.51
C ALA A 307 -16.14 18.86 -6.73
N VAL A 308 -14.84 19.10 -6.62
CA VAL A 308 -14.31 20.18 -5.77
C VAL A 308 -14.39 21.57 -6.41
N SER A 309 -14.38 21.65 -7.75
CA SER A 309 -14.48 22.93 -8.48
C SER A 309 -15.78 23.70 -8.21
N THR A 310 -16.85 23.00 -7.82
CA THR A 310 -18.16 23.57 -7.48
C THR A 310 -18.36 23.79 -5.97
N ARG A 311 -17.34 23.52 -5.15
CA ARG A 311 -17.40 23.54 -3.67
C ARG A 311 -16.41 24.51 -3.07
N GLN A 312 -16.46 25.76 -3.53
CA GLN A 312 -15.59 26.84 -3.05
C GLN A 312 -15.76 27.14 -1.55
N HIS A 313 -16.81 26.61 -0.92
CA HIS A 313 -17.02 26.74 0.53
C HIS A 313 -16.20 25.76 1.38
N MET A 314 -15.63 24.70 0.79
CA MET A 314 -14.85 23.66 1.48
C MET A 314 -13.35 23.84 1.22
N LEU A 315 -12.53 23.89 2.28
CA LEU A 315 -11.08 23.95 2.19
C LEU A 315 -10.48 22.55 2.10
N PHE A 316 -9.76 22.27 1.01
CA PHE A 316 -9.01 21.04 0.80
C PHE A 316 -7.54 21.28 1.10
N ILE A 317 -7.03 20.66 2.17
CA ILE A 317 -5.63 20.78 2.60
C ILE A 317 -4.87 19.56 2.07
N ILE A 318 -3.98 19.79 1.12
CA ILE A 318 -3.43 18.75 0.25
C ILE A 318 -1.93 18.63 0.47
N SER A 319 -1.44 17.39 0.59
CA SER A 319 -0.02 17.10 0.71
C SER A 319 0.71 17.31 -0.62
N ALA A 320 1.87 17.98 -0.59
CA ALA A 320 2.76 18.09 -1.75
C ALA A 320 3.46 16.77 -2.12
N GLY A 321 3.50 15.78 -1.22
CA GLY A 321 4.21 14.52 -1.40
C GLY A 321 5.63 14.51 -0.82
N ASN A 322 6.28 13.34 -0.85
CA ASN A 322 7.55 13.08 -0.17
C ASN A 322 8.55 12.31 -1.07
N ASP A 323 8.68 12.75 -2.33
CA ASP A 323 9.57 12.13 -3.34
C ASP A 323 10.84 12.95 -3.61
N GLY A 324 11.06 14.04 -2.87
CA GLY A 324 12.23 14.90 -2.97
C GLY A 324 12.34 15.62 -4.31
N ARG A 325 11.22 16.11 -4.87
CA ARG A 325 11.19 16.76 -6.19
C ARG A 325 10.39 18.06 -6.22
N ASP A 326 10.71 18.88 -7.23
CA ASP A 326 9.94 20.07 -7.61
C ASP A 326 8.66 19.66 -8.37
N ILE A 327 7.48 19.93 -7.80
CA ILE A 327 6.20 19.59 -8.43
C ILE A 327 5.76 20.60 -9.48
N ASP A 328 6.38 21.79 -9.55
CA ASP A 328 6.19 22.71 -10.67
C ASP A 328 6.78 22.09 -11.96
N ALA A 329 7.80 21.24 -11.83
CA ALA A 329 8.46 20.54 -12.93
C ALA A 329 8.01 19.07 -13.08
N GLN A 330 7.74 18.39 -11.97
CA GLN A 330 7.35 16.97 -11.92
C GLN A 330 6.04 16.81 -11.12
N PRO A 331 4.87 16.98 -11.79
CA PRO A 331 3.59 17.12 -11.12
C PRO A 331 3.20 16.00 -10.16
N VAL A 332 2.54 16.38 -9.07
CA VAL A 332 1.80 15.50 -8.16
C VAL A 332 0.33 15.92 -8.19
N TYR A 333 -0.58 14.96 -8.33
CA TYR A 333 -2.01 15.22 -8.34
C TYR A 333 -2.63 14.77 -7.00
N PRO A 334 -3.58 15.55 -6.43
CA PRO A 334 -4.20 16.75 -6.98
C PRO A 334 -3.43 18.04 -6.65
N ALA A 335 -2.27 17.96 -6.00
CA ALA A 335 -1.51 19.12 -5.50
C ALA A 335 -1.19 20.17 -6.57
N ILE A 336 -1.00 19.78 -7.83
CA ILE A 336 -0.70 20.69 -8.94
C ILE A 336 -1.90 21.50 -9.45
N PHE A 337 -3.13 21.15 -9.05
CA PHE A 337 -4.31 21.88 -9.51
C PHE A 337 -4.44 23.23 -8.78
N ASP A 338 -4.55 24.30 -9.56
CA ASP A 338 -4.72 25.66 -9.06
C ASP A 338 -6.21 25.98 -8.86
N LEU A 339 -6.72 25.69 -7.67
CA LEU A 339 -8.08 26.04 -7.25
C LEU A 339 -8.04 26.91 -5.98
N GLU A 340 -8.92 27.91 -5.90
CA GLU A 340 -8.95 28.85 -4.78
C GLU A 340 -9.16 28.17 -3.43
N ASN A 341 -9.94 27.08 -3.42
CA ASN A 341 -10.27 26.29 -2.24
C ASN A 341 -9.25 25.18 -1.90
N PHE A 342 -8.10 25.14 -2.57
CA PHE A 342 -6.99 24.25 -2.24
C PHE A 342 -5.95 24.96 -1.37
N LEU A 343 -5.35 24.26 -0.42
CA LEU A 343 -4.19 24.70 0.33
C LEU A 343 -3.14 23.59 0.30
N VAL A 344 -2.12 23.76 -0.53
CA VAL A 344 -1.07 22.75 -0.74
C VAL A 344 0.06 22.97 0.25
N VAL A 345 0.37 21.95 1.04
CA VAL A 345 1.31 22.04 2.15
C VAL A 345 2.44 21.02 2.04
N THR A 346 3.63 21.43 2.46
CA THR A 346 4.80 20.55 2.56
C THR A 346 5.41 20.55 3.96
N SER A 347 6.29 19.59 4.25
CA SER A 347 6.93 19.46 5.56
C SER A 347 8.22 20.27 5.63
N SER A 348 8.46 20.89 6.79
CA SER A 348 9.71 21.51 7.15
C SER A 348 10.31 20.85 8.39
N THR A 349 11.60 21.07 8.61
CA THR A 349 12.21 20.93 9.93
C THR A 349 11.71 22.04 10.87
N ALA A 350 11.91 21.88 12.18
CA ALA A 350 11.59 22.92 13.17
C ALA A 350 12.37 24.24 12.96
N ALA A 351 13.51 24.20 12.25
CA ALA A 351 14.30 25.37 11.91
C ALA A 351 13.80 26.10 10.64
N GLY A 352 12.71 25.62 10.02
CA GLY A 352 12.19 26.21 8.78
C GLY A 352 13.06 25.93 7.55
N ARG A 353 13.72 24.78 7.49
CA ARG A 353 14.22 24.20 6.21
C ARG A 353 13.22 23.22 5.66
N LEU A 354 13.12 23.09 4.34
CA LEU A 354 12.40 22.00 3.69
C LEU A 354 12.88 20.65 4.27
N ALA A 355 11.93 19.79 4.62
CA ALA A 355 12.26 18.50 5.21
C ALA A 355 12.89 17.56 4.17
N PRO A 356 13.83 16.68 4.58
CA PRO A 356 14.40 15.68 3.68
C PRO A 356 13.32 14.85 3.00
N GLY A 357 13.41 14.73 1.67
CA GLY A 357 12.43 14.00 0.86
C GLY A 357 11.12 14.73 0.63
N SER A 358 10.84 15.88 1.26
CA SER A 358 9.62 16.63 0.95
C SER A 358 9.66 17.23 -0.45
N ASN A 359 8.51 17.21 -1.12
CA ASN A 359 8.34 17.89 -2.38
C ASN A 359 8.19 19.41 -2.19
N TRP A 360 8.56 20.18 -3.19
CA TRP A 360 8.45 21.64 -3.19
C TRP A 360 7.88 22.16 -4.52
N GLY A 361 7.55 23.44 -4.58
CA GLY A 361 7.05 24.08 -5.79
C GLY A 361 6.79 25.55 -5.52
N LYS A 362 7.59 26.44 -6.11
CA LYS A 362 7.55 27.88 -5.81
C LYS A 362 6.21 28.52 -6.20
N ASN A 363 5.52 27.96 -7.18
CA ASN A 363 4.22 28.44 -7.64
C ASN A 363 3.06 27.62 -7.09
N THR A 364 3.28 26.33 -6.84
CA THR A 364 2.21 25.36 -6.54
C THR A 364 2.06 25.09 -5.05
N VAL A 365 3.15 24.99 -4.29
CA VAL A 365 3.09 24.68 -2.86
C VAL A 365 2.89 25.99 -2.10
N ASP A 366 1.78 26.12 -1.39
CA ASP A 366 1.42 27.37 -0.72
C ASP A 366 2.34 27.67 0.47
N ILE A 367 2.49 26.71 1.38
CA ILE A 367 3.24 26.87 2.63
C ILE A 367 3.98 25.61 3.03
N MET A 368 4.97 25.77 3.91
CA MET A 368 5.57 24.66 4.66
C MET A 368 5.39 24.85 6.16
N VAL A 369 5.31 23.75 6.91
CA VAL A 369 5.20 23.76 8.38
C VAL A 369 6.01 22.63 9.01
N PRO A 370 6.47 22.74 10.27
CA PRO A 370 7.23 21.67 10.90
C PRO A 370 6.41 20.40 11.05
N ALA A 371 6.82 19.33 10.38
CA ALA A 371 6.11 18.05 10.43
C ALA A 371 7.07 16.86 10.39
N GLU A 372 8.32 17.09 10.81
CA GLU A 372 9.34 16.07 10.96
C GLU A 372 9.42 15.53 12.37
N ASN A 373 9.49 14.21 12.48
CA ASN A 373 9.65 13.51 13.73
C ASN A 373 8.55 13.89 14.73
N VAL A 374 7.30 14.03 14.29
CA VAL A 374 6.16 14.38 15.15
C VAL A 374 5.65 13.15 15.87
N GLU A 375 5.24 13.31 17.12
CA GLU A 375 4.66 12.24 17.92
C GLU A 375 3.24 11.90 17.44
N VAL A 376 2.97 10.62 17.24
CA VAL A 376 1.68 10.09 16.77
C VAL A 376 1.27 8.88 17.61
N THR A 377 -0.02 8.56 17.61
CA THR A 377 -0.49 7.25 18.04
C THR A 377 -0.46 6.31 16.83
N THR A 378 0.23 5.17 16.95
CA THR A 378 0.27 4.18 15.87
C THR A 378 -1.08 3.47 15.74
N PHE A 379 -1.21 2.66 14.69
CA PHE A 379 -2.35 1.74 14.54
C PHE A 379 -2.59 0.84 15.76
N TYR A 380 -1.55 0.45 16.50
CA TYR A 380 -1.67 -0.44 17.66
C TYR A 380 -1.97 0.29 18.97
N GLY A 381 -2.05 1.62 18.95
CA GLY A 381 -2.38 2.45 20.12
C GLY A 381 -1.17 2.88 20.96
N ASP A 382 0.04 2.45 20.62
CA ASP A 382 1.29 2.91 21.22
C ASP A 382 1.76 4.24 20.60
N THR A 383 2.73 4.87 21.25
CA THR A 383 3.35 6.12 20.77
C THR A 383 4.40 5.82 19.72
N GLY A 384 4.27 6.44 18.55
CA GLY A 384 5.24 6.42 17.47
C GLY A 384 5.73 7.81 17.10
N ARG A 385 6.64 7.86 16.12
CA ARG A 385 7.08 9.10 15.49
C ARG A 385 6.95 9.00 13.99
N ALA A 386 6.53 10.09 13.35
CA ALA A 386 6.34 10.13 11.92
C ALA A 386 6.82 11.46 11.30
N SER A 387 7.02 11.45 10.00
CA SER A 387 7.60 12.55 9.22
C SER A 387 6.90 12.68 7.88
N GLY A 388 6.92 13.89 7.32
CA GLY A 388 6.49 14.17 5.95
C GLY A 388 5.25 15.05 5.84
N SER A 389 4.97 15.45 4.60
CA SER A 389 3.89 16.37 4.22
C SER A 389 2.48 15.90 4.63
N SER A 390 2.27 14.59 4.80
CA SER A 390 1.03 14.04 5.37
C SER A 390 0.71 14.58 6.77
N TYR A 391 1.75 14.77 7.59
CA TYR A 391 1.59 15.29 8.95
C TYR A 391 1.51 16.82 8.95
N ALA A 392 2.14 17.49 7.97
CA ALA A 392 1.91 18.92 7.73
C ALA A 392 0.43 19.21 7.43
N VAL A 393 -0.22 18.37 6.61
CA VAL A 393 -1.67 18.43 6.36
C VAL A 393 -2.47 18.35 7.65
N ALA A 394 -2.17 17.39 8.54
CA ALA A 394 -2.87 17.25 9.82
C ALA A 394 -2.75 18.51 10.71
N ARG A 395 -1.53 19.07 10.83
CA ARG A 395 -1.30 20.28 11.64
C ARG A 395 -2.04 21.51 11.08
N VAL A 396 -1.98 21.71 9.77
CA VAL A 396 -2.68 22.84 9.12
C VAL A 396 -4.20 22.66 9.16
N ALA A 397 -4.69 21.42 9.09
CA ALA A 397 -6.11 21.11 9.26
C ALA A 397 -6.59 21.34 10.69
N ALA A 398 -5.78 21.02 11.70
CA ALA A 398 -6.07 21.34 13.08
C ALA A 398 -6.17 22.85 13.29
N LEU A 399 -5.24 23.62 12.71
CA LEU A 399 -5.30 25.09 12.69
C LEU A 399 -6.60 25.59 12.04
N ALA A 400 -6.94 25.10 10.84
CA ALA A 400 -8.18 25.46 10.16
C ALA A 400 -9.41 25.15 11.03
N ALA A 401 -9.42 24.02 11.73
CA ALA A 401 -10.52 23.63 12.60
C ALA A 401 -10.63 24.48 13.88
N ARG A 402 -9.52 24.98 14.43
CA ARG A 402 -9.54 25.95 15.55
C ARG A 402 -10.07 27.30 15.10
N LEU A 403 -9.59 27.82 13.97
CA LEU A 403 -10.10 29.05 13.35
C LEU A 403 -11.61 28.95 13.05
N LEU A 404 -12.07 27.83 12.50
CA LEU A 404 -13.48 27.63 12.20
C LEU A 404 -14.36 27.51 13.46
N ARG A 405 -13.83 27.04 14.59
CA ARG A 405 -14.53 27.04 15.87
C ARG A 405 -14.79 28.46 16.36
N GLU A 406 -13.81 29.36 16.20
CA GLU A 406 -13.89 30.77 16.59
C GLU A 406 -14.72 31.60 15.60
N HIS A 407 -14.72 31.19 14.34
CA HIS A 407 -15.45 31.84 13.26
C HIS A 407 -16.37 30.87 12.50
N PRO A 408 -17.50 30.42 13.10
CA PRO A 408 -18.33 29.32 12.56
C PRO A 408 -18.97 29.57 11.19
N ARG A 409 -18.90 30.80 10.67
CA ARG A 409 -19.43 31.19 9.36
C ARG A 409 -18.36 31.19 8.26
N TRP A 410 -17.08 31.13 8.61
CA TRP A 410 -15.98 31.11 7.65
C TRP A 410 -16.05 29.88 6.75
N LYS A 411 -15.64 30.09 5.50
CA LYS A 411 -15.53 29.10 4.45
C LYS A 411 -14.08 29.01 3.99
N ALA A 412 -13.84 28.27 2.91
CA ALA A 412 -12.50 28.05 2.40
C ALA A 412 -11.70 29.34 2.15
N PRO A 413 -12.25 30.41 1.54
CA PRO A 413 -11.48 31.63 1.28
C PRO A 413 -10.99 32.30 2.56
N GLU A 414 -11.86 32.48 3.55
CA GLU A 414 -11.50 33.14 4.82
C GLU A 414 -10.51 32.28 5.62
N LEU A 415 -10.71 30.96 5.66
CA LEU A 415 -9.80 30.03 6.33
C LEU A 415 -8.42 30.04 5.67
N LYS A 416 -8.37 29.94 4.33
CA LYS A 416 -7.11 29.97 3.58
C LYS A 416 -6.38 31.29 3.80
N GLU A 417 -7.06 32.42 3.68
CA GLU A 417 -6.46 33.73 3.91
C GLU A 417 -5.90 33.87 5.35
N ALA A 418 -6.67 33.47 6.37
CA ALA A 418 -6.25 33.54 7.76
C ALA A 418 -5.01 32.66 8.04
N ILE A 419 -4.95 31.46 7.45
CA ILE A 419 -3.78 30.58 7.58
C ILE A 419 -2.56 31.19 6.88
N LEU A 420 -2.72 31.66 5.63
CA LEU A 420 -1.62 32.23 4.86
C LEU A 420 -1.05 33.50 5.48
N LYS A 421 -1.87 34.31 6.17
CA LYS A 421 -1.40 35.49 6.94
C LYS A 421 -0.41 35.15 8.05
N ARG A 422 -0.39 33.90 8.52
CA ARG A 422 0.56 33.42 9.53
C ARG A 422 1.90 32.99 8.94
N ALA A 423 2.00 32.89 7.61
CA ALA A 423 3.24 32.51 6.96
C ALA A 423 4.25 33.66 7.02
N ARG A 424 5.52 33.32 7.29
CA ARG A 424 6.64 34.25 7.29
C ARG A 424 7.81 33.69 6.48
N PRO A 425 8.78 34.53 6.09
CA PRO A 425 10.01 34.05 5.47
C PRO A 425 10.68 32.98 6.34
N ALA A 426 11.12 31.91 5.70
CA ALA A 426 11.78 30.80 6.36
C ALA A 426 13.24 31.18 6.69
N PRO A 427 13.67 31.13 7.96
CA PRO A 427 14.96 31.70 8.36
C PRO A 427 16.15 30.91 7.85
N SER A 428 15.97 29.61 7.57
CA SER A 428 17.03 28.69 7.16
C SER A 428 16.87 28.17 5.73
N GLU A 429 15.88 28.67 4.99
CA GLU A 429 15.64 28.28 3.60
C GLU A 429 15.91 29.47 2.68
N ALA A 430 17.08 29.46 2.04
CA ALA A 430 17.55 30.58 1.22
C ALA A 430 16.82 30.66 -0.14
N GLN A 431 16.08 29.62 -0.51
CA GLN A 431 15.36 29.52 -1.78
C GLN A 431 13.84 29.59 -1.54
N ASN A 432 13.12 30.28 -2.43
CA ASN A 432 11.66 30.27 -2.42
C ASN A 432 11.16 28.91 -2.93
N VAL A 433 11.14 27.93 -2.04
CA VAL A 433 10.67 26.55 -2.31
C VAL A 433 9.13 26.43 -2.25
N VAL A 434 8.47 27.43 -1.66
CA VAL A 434 7.00 27.55 -1.52
C VAL A 434 6.58 29.01 -1.74
N LYS A 435 5.29 29.23 -2.02
CA LYS A 435 4.72 30.51 -2.46
C LYS A 435 4.62 31.57 -1.35
N HIS A 436 4.15 31.18 -0.16
CA HIS A 436 3.84 32.11 0.93
C HIS A 436 4.80 32.00 2.12
N GLY A 437 5.60 30.93 2.18
CA GLY A 437 6.65 30.76 3.19
C GLY A 437 6.30 29.71 4.25
N TRP A 438 6.68 29.99 5.49
CA TRP A 438 6.71 29.02 6.57
C TRP A 438 5.85 29.44 7.76
N ILE A 439 5.06 28.52 8.31
CA ILE A 439 4.38 28.70 9.60
C ILE A 439 5.17 27.92 10.67
N PRO A 440 5.84 28.59 11.62
CA PRO A 440 6.72 27.95 12.60
C PRO A 440 5.99 27.03 13.57
N ASP A 441 4.83 27.46 14.02
CA ASP A 441 4.00 26.65 14.89
C ASP A 441 2.53 26.76 14.52
N PRO A 442 2.03 25.84 13.69
CA PRO A 442 0.60 25.75 13.39
C PRO A 442 -0.27 25.47 14.61
N ALA A 443 0.28 25.03 15.74
CA ALA A 443 -0.48 24.74 16.96
C ALA A 443 -0.72 25.98 17.84
N ALA A 444 0.00 27.09 17.61
CA ALA A 444 -0.20 28.32 18.35
C ALA A 444 -1.50 29.04 17.91
N ASP A 445 -2.26 29.60 18.86
CA ASP A 445 -3.54 30.27 18.61
C ASP A 445 -3.40 31.80 18.34
N GLU A 446 -2.21 32.25 17.93
CA GLU A 446 -1.87 33.70 17.75
C GLU A 446 -2.79 34.51 16.83
#